data_AF-A0A424Z217-F1
#
_entry.id   AF-A0A424Z217-F1
#
_cell.length_a   1.000
_cell.length_b   1.000
_cell.length_c   1.000
_cell.angle_alpha   90.00
_cell.angle_beta   90.00
_cell.angle_gamma   90.00
#
_symmetry.space_group_name_H-M   'P 1'
#
loop_
_entity.id
_entity.type
_entity.pdbx_description
1 polymer ?
#
loop_
_entity_poly.entity_id
_entity_poly.type
_entity_poly.pdbx_seq_one_letter_code
_entity_poly.pdbx_strand_id
1 'polypeptide(L)'
;MERIICLLIFFSFKLFAQDEFIFWAELSSKNFILFYQKQNLSLAMTKSEDVTTQWVCEIAYSDMDLKNLPRTSLGMIDDLMPKTIKFNFLNSHIDELSDCFISAKISVKDIINANLLQAQSETYVKILPLRFIVEFGEQGAMIYYLKKR
;
A
#
# COMPACT_ATOMS: atom_id res chain seq x y z
N MET A 1 38.68 14.72 19.17
CA MET A 1 37.80 15.18 18.08
C MET A 1 37.21 14.03 17.24
N GLU A 2 37.68 12.78 17.39
CA GLU A 2 37.19 11.63 16.59
C GLU A 2 35.80 11.11 17.01
N ARG A 3 35.44 11.20 18.30
CA ARG A 3 34.12 10.74 18.80
C ARG A 3 32.93 11.51 18.21
N ILE A 4 33.09 12.77 17.84
CA ILE A 4 32.01 13.60 17.26
C ILE A 4 31.75 13.18 15.80
N ILE A 5 32.80 12.82 15.07
CA ILE A 5 32.73 12.40 13.67
C ILE A 5 32.00 11.06 13.54
N CYS A 6 32.26 10.10 14.42
CA CYS A 6 31.56 8.81 14.41
C CYS A 6 30.05 8.94 14.74
N LEU A 7 29.68 9.88 15.60
CA LEU A 7 28.27 10.17 15.91
C LEU A 7 27.54 10.80 14.72
N LEU A 8 28.20 11.69 13.98
CA LEU A 8 27.65 12.28 12.75
C LEU A 8 27.45 11.22 11.65
N ILE A 9 28.40 10.29 11.50
CA ILE A 9 28.29 9.18 10.56
C ILE A 9 27.10 8.27 10.93
N PHE A 10 26.94 7.93 12.21
CA PHE A 10 25.79 7.13 12.67
C PHE A 10 24.43 7.84 12.49
N PHE A 11 24.40 9.18 12.58
CA PHE A 11 23.19 9.96 12.35
C PHE A 11 22.82 10.01 10.87
N SER A 12 23.82 10.10 9.97
CA SER A 12 23.60 10.11 8.52
C SER A 12 23.07 8.79 7.94
N PHE A 13 23.35 7.65 8.58
CA PHE A 13 22.87 6.33 8.12
C PHE A 13 21.40 6.03 8.48
N LYS A 14 20.76 6.82 9.34
CA LYS A 14 19.37 6.58 9.78
C LYS A 14 18.30 7.05 8.80
N LEU A 15 18.67 7.76 7.72
CA LEU A 15 17.73 8.64 7.00
C LEU A 15 17.14 8.10 5.71
N PHE A 16 17.50 6.90 5.24
CA PHE A 16 16.91 6.34 4.02
C PHE A 16 16.31 4.95 4.26
N ALA A 17 15.39 4.87 5.22
CA ALA A 17 14.47 3.75 5.28
C ALA A 17 13.27 4.07 4.37
N GLN A 18 13.31 3.66 3.11
CA GLN A 18 12.13 3.69 2.24
C GLN A 18 10.98 2.94 2.94
N ASP A 19 9.80 3.56 2.95
CA ASP A 19 8.68 3.12 3.76
C ASP A 19 7.94 2.00 3.03
N GLU A 20 8.25 0.76 3.41
CA GLU A 20 7.53 -0.41 2.92
C GLU A 20 6.27 -0.68 3.76
N PHE A 21 5.20 -1.07 3.08
CA PHE A 21 3.91 -1.41 3.66
C PHE A 21 3.52 -2.83 3.25
N ILE A 22 2.73 -3.49 4.10
CA ILE A 22 2.16 -4.81 3.81
C ILE A 22 0.64 -4.65 3.71
N PHE A 23 0.09 -5.16 2.61
CA PHE A 23 -1.35 -5.20 2.38
C PHE A 23 -1.82 -6.62 2.07
N TRP A 24 -3.01 -6.97 2.56
CA TRP A 24 -3.73 -8.17 2.15
C TRP A 24 -5.24 -7.94 2.30
N ALA A 25 -6.01 -8.66 1.50
CA ALA A 25 -7.46 -8.60 1.56
C ALA A 25 -8.09 -9.96 1.24
N GLU A 26 -9.23 -10.21 1.85
CA GLU A 26 -10.09 -11.36 1.59
C GLU A 26 -11.52 -10.87 1.36
N LEU A 27 -12.08 -11.28 0.23
CA LEU A 27 -13.42 -10.94 -0.22
C LEU A 27 -14.14 -12.25 -0.57
N SER A 28 -15.32 -12.46 -0.03
CA SER A 28 -16.18 -13.59 -0.37
C SER A 28 -17.57 -13.07 -0.67
N SER A 29 -18.11 -13.50 -1.80
CA SER A 29 -19.49 -13.27 -2.19
C SER A 29 -20.21 -14.59 -2.41
N LYS A 30 -21.48 -14.62 -2.02
CA LYS A 30 -22.40 -15.73 -2.24
C LYS A 30 -23.63 -15.20 -2.93
N ASN A 31 -23.97 -15.79 -4.06
CA ASN A 31 -25.11 -15.38 -4.90
C ASN A 31 -25.10 -13.88 -5.21
N PHE A 32 -23.93 -13.34 -5.57
CA PHE A 32 -23.71 -11.91 -5.84
C PHE A 32 -23.91 -10.97 -4.64
N ILE A 33 -24.07 -11.51 -3.43
CA ILE A 33 -24.12 -10.75 -2.17
C ILE A 33 -22.76 -10.88 -1.48
N LEU A 34 -22.15 -9.76 -1.14
CA LEU A 34 -20.93 -9.72 -0.34
C LEU A 34 -21.21 -10.30 1.06
N PHE A 35 -20.52 -11.37 1.42
CA PHE A 35 -20.72 -12.08 2.69
C PHE A 35 -19.59 -11.84 3.69
N TYR A 36 -18.37 -11.68 3.19
CA TYR A 36 -17.19 -11.44 4.03
C TYR A 36 -16.21 -10.52 3.30
N GLN A 37 -15.79 -9.45 3.98
CA GLN A 37 -14.75 -8.54 3.52
C GLN A 37 -13.82 -8.26 4.69
N LYS A 38 -12.53 -8.52 4.49
CA LYS A 38 -11.48 -8.19 5.44
C LYS A 38 -10.29 -7.63 4.68
N GLN A 39 -9.96 -6.38 4.96
CA GLN A 39 -8.76 -5.73 4.45
C GLN A 39 -7.84 -5.42 5.64
N ASN A 40 -6.54 -5.43 5.39
CA ASN A 40 -5.58 -5.10 6.42
C ASN A 40 -4.36 -4.41 5.81
N LEU A 41 -3.94 -3.34 6.46
CA LEU A 41 -2.76 -2.58 6.13
C LEU A 41 -1.84 -2.55 7.36
N SER A 42 -0.55 -2.75 7.15
CA SER A 42 0.46 -2.64 8.21
C SER A 42 1.78 -2.09 7.70
N LEU A 43 2.58 -1.56 8.62
CA LEU A 43 3.94 -1.12 8.35
C LEU A 43 4.86 -2.34 8.22
N ALA A 44 5.74 -2.36 7.22
CA ALA A 44 6.78 -3.37 7.16
C ALA A 44 7.89 -3.06 8.18
N MET A 45 8.22 -4.06 8.99
CA MET A 45 9.30 -3.95 10.00
C MET A 45 10.69 -4.23 9.41
N THR A 46 10.74 -4.83 8.22
CA THR A 46 11.98 -5.16 7.51
C THR A 46 11.88 -4.68 6.07
N LYS A 47 13.03 -4.29 5.51
CA LYS A 47 13.12 -4.03 4.08
C LYS A 47 13.17 -5.32 3.28
N SER A 48 12.70 -5.25 2.05
CA SER A 48 12.78 -6.34 1.09
C SER A 48 14.10 -6.30 0.35
N GLU A 49 14.78 -7.44 0.28
CA GLU A 49 16.03 -7.60 -0.46
C GLU A 49 15.74 -8.13 -1.87
N ASP A 50 16.52 -7.68 -2.86
CA ASP A 50 16.43 -8.08 -4.27
C ASP A 50 15.01 -8.04 -4.85
N VAL A 51 14.37 -6.88 -4.68
CA VAL A 51 13.05 -6.57 -5.23
C VAL A 51 13.14 -5.59 -6.39
N THR A 52 12.18 -5.70 -7.29
CA THR A 52 11.90 -4.72 -8.35
C THR A 52 10.59 -4.00 -8.02
N THR A 53 10.54 -2.71 -8.32
CA THR A 53 9.32 -1.91 -8.21
C THR A 53 8.51 -2.05 -9.48
N GLN A 54 7.23 -2.37 -9.33
CA GLN A 54 6.25 -2.39 -10.42
C GLN A 54 5.17 -1.35 -10.09
N TRP A 55 4.97 -0.38 -10.98
CA TRP A 55 3.87 0.57 -10.83
C TRP A 55 2.52 -0.15 -10.88
N VAL A 56 1.61 0.24 -9.98
CA VAL A 56 0.29 -0.37 -9.82
C VAL A 56 -0.80 0.60 -10.23
N CYS A 57 -0.86 1.75 -9.55
CA CYS A 57 -1.87 2.78 -9.75
C CYS A 57 -1.42 4.09 -9.10
N GLU A 58 -2.25 5.12 -9.27
CA GLU A 58 -2.18 6.39 -8.55
C GLU A 58 -3.49 6.61 -7.81
N ILE A 59 -3.41 6.96 -6.53
CA ILE A 59 -4.54 7.35 -5.69
C ILE A 59 -4.61 8.87 -5.69
N ALA A 60 -5.68 9.43 -6.25
CA ALA A 60 -5.87 10.87 -6.31
C ALA A 60 -6.19 11.44 -4.92
N TYR A 61 -5.72 12.65 -4.63
CA TYR A 61 -6.01 13.29 -3.35
C TYR A 61 -7.44 13.82 -3.28
N SER A 62 -8.07 13.64 -2.13
CA SER A 62 -9.27 14.38 -1.77
C SER A 62 -8.92 15.76 -1.19
N ASP A 63 -9.90 16.65 -1.13
CA ASP A 63 -9.77 17.96 -0.46
C ASP A 63 -9.37 17.83 1.02
N MET A 64 -9.69 16.70 1.66
CA MET A 64 -9.32 16.43 3.05
C MET A 64 -7.83 16.05 3.15
N ASP A 65 -7.33 15.27 2.20
CA ASP A 65 -5.92 14.87 2.17
C ASP A 65 -5.02 16.08 1.93
N LEU A 66 -5.40 16.94 0.98
CA LEU A 66 -4.64 18.16 0.67
C LEU A 66 -4.48 19.11 1.87
N LYS A 67 -5.39 19.04 2.86
CA LYS A 67 -5.34 19.80 4.12
C LYS A 67 -4.47 19.13 5.19
N ASN A 68 -4.41 17.80 5.18
CA ASN A 68 -3.73 17.01 6.21
C ASN A 68 -2.28 16.67 5.82
N LEU A 69 -1.98 16.60 4.52
CA LEU A 69 -0.67 16.28 4.02
C LEU A 69 0.31 17.44 4.26
N PRO A 70 1.49 17.18 4.84
CA PRO A 70 2.49 18.20 5.08
C PRO A 70 3.01 18.76 3.76
N ARG A 71 3.40 20.03 3.81
CA ARG A 71 3.90 20.79 2.66
C ARG A 71 5.35 21.19 2.92
N THR A 72 6.16 21.14 1.88
CA THR A 72 7.53 21.67 1.88
C THR A 72 7.52 23.20 1.92
N SER A 73 8.69 23.81 2.11
CA SER A 73 8.86 25.27 2.07
C SER A 73 8.46 25.92 0.74
N LEU A 74 8.36 25.13 -0.33
CA LEU A 74 7.94 25.56 -1.66
C LEU A 74 6.43 25.37 -1.91
N GLY A 75 5.67 24.89 -0.92
CA GLY A 75 4.23 24.63 -1.04
C GLY A 75 3.87 23.30 -1.72
N MET A 76 4.87 22.49 -2.07
CA MET A 76 4.72 21.14 -2.65
C MET A 76 4.42 20.11 -1.56
N ILE A 77 3.77 19.00 -1.88
CA ILE A 77 3.52 17.92 -0.90
C ILE A 77 4.86 17.29 -0.50
N ASP A 78 5.06 17.08 0.80
CA ASP A 78 6.32 16.55 1.33
C ASP A 78 6.34 15.01 1.35
N ASP A 79 6.97 14.38 0.37
CA ASP A 79 7.14 12.91 0.35
C ASP A 79 8.08 12.40 1.47
N LEU A 80 8.90 13.25 2.09
CA LEU A 80 9.73 12.89 3.24
C LEU A 80 8.96 12.94 4.58
N MET A 81 7.63 12.92 4.51
CA MET A 81 6.74 12.90 5.67
C MET A 81 6.91 11.64 6.54
N PRO A 82 6.57 11.72 7.84
CA PRO A 82 6.59 10.56 8.73
C PRO A 82 5.74 9.39 8.23
N LYS A 83 6.24 8.16 8.44
CA LYS A 83 5.54 6.89 8.16
C LYS A 83 4.09 6.84 8.65
N THR A 84 3.81 7.46 9.79
CA THR A 84 2.47 7.50 10.40
C THR A 84 1.48 8.28 9.54
N ILE A 85 1.90 9.37 8.90
CA ILE A 85 1.05 10.15 8.00
C ILE A 85 0.77 9.35 6.73
N LYS A 86 1.81 8.75 6.12
CA LYS A 86 1.65 7.87 4.96
C LYS A 86 0.72 6.69 5.25
N PHE A 87 0.88 6.05 6.41
CA PHE A 87 0.02 4.97 6.86
C PHE A 87 -1.43 5.42 7.02
N ASN A 88 -1.67 6.56 7.65
CA ASN A 88 -3.02 7.08 7.87
C ASN A 88 -3.72 7.40 6.54
N PHE A 89 -3.00 7.99 5.58
CA PHE A 89 -3.50 8.21 4.22
C PHE A 89 -3.86 6.89 3.53
N LEU A 90 -2.92 5.91 3.51
CA LEU A 90 -3.20 4.61 2.90
C LEU A 90 -4.38 3.89 3.57
N ASN A 91 -4.56 4.08 4.87
CA ASN A 91 -5.66 3.48 5.62
C ASN A 91 -7.01 4.19 5.36
N SER A 92 -7.03 5.50 5.09
CA SER A 92 -8.26 6.20 4.67
C SER A 92 -8.68 5.83 3.25
N HIS A 93 -7.72 5.47 2.39
CA HIS A 93 -7.94 5.00 1.01
C HIS A 93 -7.79 3.47 0.86
N ILE A 94 -8.12 2.70 1.91
CA ILE A 94 -7.88 1.25 1.91
C ILE A 94 -8.69 0.49 0.85
N ASP A 95 -9.89 0.98 0.52
CA ASP A 95 -10.73 0.42 -0.52
C ASP A 95 -10.14 0.69 -1.91
N GLU A 96 -9.73 1.92 -2.19
CA GLU A 96 -9.05 2.29 -3.44
C GLU A 96 -7.73 1.51 -3.62
N LEU A 97 -6.98 1.31 -2.53
CA LEU A 97 -5.78 0.48 -2.52
C LEU A 97 -6.11 -0.98 -2.86
N SER A 98 -7.21 -1.53 -2.33
CA SER A 98 -7.69 -2.87 -2.66
C SER A 98 -8.01 -2.98 -4.15
N ASP A 99 -8.76 -2.01 -4.69
CA ASP A 99 -9.15 -1.97 -6.09
C ASP A 99 -7.96 -1.85 -7.03
N CYS A 100 -6.93 -1.10 -6.65
CA CYS A 100 -5.66 -1.01 -7.37
C CYS A 100 -5.00 -2.38 -7.55
N PHE A 101 -4.83 -3.14 -6.45
CA PHE A 101 -4.16 -4.44 -6.52
C PHE A 101 -5.01 -5.51 -7.22
N ILE A 102 -6.34 -5.47 -7.07
CA ILE A 102 -7.26 -6.34 -7.79
C ILE A 102 -7.19 -6.06 -9.29
N SER A 103 -7.27 -4.79 -9.69
CA SER A 103 -7.24 -4.36 -11.10
C SER A 103 -5.92 -4.74 -11.77
N ALA A 104 -4.81 -4.59 -11.06
CA ALA A 104 -3.49 -4.99 -11.53
C ALA A 104 -3.25 -6.52 -11.51
N LYS A 105 -4.20 -7.32 -10.99
CA LYS A 105 -4.10 -8.78 -10.79
C LYS A 105 -2.84 -9.21 -10.01
N ILE A 106 -2.39 -8.39 -9.07
CA ILE A 106 -1.17 -8.63 -8.30
C ILE A 106 -1.48 -9.53 -7.10
N SER A 107 -0.87 -10.73 -7.09
CA SER A 107 -0.98 -11.69 -5.99
C SER A 107 -2.44 -12.05 -5.61
N VAL A 108 -3.36 -11.93 -6.57
CA VAL A 108 -4.78 -12.24 -6.42
C VAL A 108 -5.03 -13.71 -6.72
N LYS A 109 -5.72 -14.40 -5.81
CA LYS A 109 -6.26 -15.75 -6.01
C LYS A 109 -7.78 -15.66 -6.08
N ASP A 110 -8.32 -15.98 -7.24
CA ASP A 110 -9.77 -16.05 -7.47
C ASP A 110 -10.21 -17.51 -7.54
N ILE A 111 -11.15 -17.89 -6.68
CA ILE A 111 -11.80 -19.21 -6.68
C ILE A 111 -13.30 -18.98 -6.91
N ILE A 112 -13.82 -19.50 -8.02
CA ILE A 112 -15.25 -19.45 -8.35
C ILE A 112 -15.81 -20.86 -8.22
N ASN A 113 -16.69 -21.07 -7.26
CA ASN A 113 -17.46 -22.30 -7.11
C ASN A 113 -18.89 -22.04 -7.60
N ALA A 114 -19.20 -22.48 -8.82
CA ALA A 114 -20.53 -22.38 -9.38
C ALA A 114 -21.19 -23.77 -9.42
N ASN A 115 -22.29 -23.96 -8.69
CA ASN A 115 -23.12 -25.15 -8.79
C ASN A 115 -24.38 -24.81 -9.61
N LEU A 116 -24.32 -25.07 -10.91
CA LEU A 116 -25.38 -24.77 -11.88
C LEU A 116 -26.73 -25.43 -11.53
N LEU A 117 -26.72 -26.58 -10.85
CA LEU A 117 -27.95 -27.29 -10.46
C LEU A 117 -28.70 -26.62 -9.31
N GLN A 118 -28.03 -25.77 -8.52
CA GLN A 118 -28.61 -25.12 -7.35
C GLN A 118 -28.76 -23.60 -7.52
N ALA A 119 -28.39 -23.04 -8.70
CA ALA A 119 -28.30 -21.60 -8.93
C ALA A 119 -27.50 -20.85 -7.84
N GLN A 120 -26.54 -21.55 -7.22
CA GLN A 120 -25.68 -21.01 -6.19
C GLN A 120 -24.30 -20.74 -6.78
N SER A 121 -23.81 -19.51 -6.61
CA SER A 121 -22.43 -19.13 -6.97
C SER A 121 -21.72 -18.57 -5.75
N GLU A 122 -20.57 -19.14 -5.40
CA GLU A 122 -19.68 -18.57 -4.39
C GLU A 122 -18.39 -18.13 -5.07
N THR A 123 -18.02 -16.87 -4.86
CA THR A 123 -16.77 -16.30 -5.38
C THR A 123 -15.91 -15.90 -4.19
N TYR A 124 -14.67 -16.39 -4.17
CA TYR A 124 -13.68 -16.05 -3.16
C TYR A 124 -12.49 -15.38 -3.86
N VAL A 125 -12.24 -14.12 -3.53
CA VAL A 125 -11.12 -13.33 -4.01
C VAL A 125 -10.19 -13.09 -2.83
N LYS A 126 -8.93 -13.51 -2.94
CA LYS A 126 -7.92 -13.34 -1.89
C LYS A 126 -6.68 -12.70 -2.45
N ILE A 127 -6.32 -11.53 -1.94
CA ILE A 127 -5.04 -10.88 -2.18
C ILE A 127 -4.06 -11.44 -1.13
N LEU A 128 -3.04 -12.16 -1.60
CA LEU A 128 -1.99 -12.65 -0.71
C LEU A 128 -1.20 -11.46 -0.13
N PRO A 129 -0.62 -11.60 1.08
CA PRO A 129 0.23 -10.58 1.66
C PRO A 129 1.30 -10.12 0.68
N LEU A 130 1.17 -8.87 0.24
CA LEU A 130 2.08 -8.22 -0.69
C LEU A 130 2.76 -7.06 0.00
N ARG A 131 3.96 -6.74 -0.47
CA ARG A 131 4.74 -5.59 -0.02
C ARG A 131 4.71 -4.52 -1.09
N PHE A 132 4.59 -3.27 -0.68
CA PHE A 132 4.53 -2.14 -1.60
C PHE A 132 5.16 -0.91 -0.97
N ILE A 133 5.45 0.08 -1.81
CA ILE A 133 5.88 1.43 -1.41
C ILE A 133 4.89 2.44 -1.99
N VAL A 134 4.87 3.62 -1.38
CA VAL A 134 4.09 4.77 -1.85
C VAL A 134 5.01 5.98 -2.00
N GLU A 135 4.85 6.71 -3.09
CA GLU A 135 5.50 7.99 -3.35
C GLU A 135 4.42 9.07 -3.48
N PHE A 136 4.53 10.16 -2.74
CA PHE A 136 3.56 11.25 -2.78
C PHE A 136 3.97 12.30 -3.81
N GLY A 137 3.23 12.37 -4.92
CA GLY A 137 3.36 13.44 -5.91
C GLY A 137 2.46 14.62 -5.59
N GLU A 138 2.37 15.58 -6.52
CA GLU A 138 1.52 16.77 -6.36
C GLU A 138 0.03 16.51 -6.55
N GLN A 139 -0.33 15.54 -7.41
CA GLN A 139 -1.72 15.26 -7.79
C GLN A 139 -2.29 14.01 -7.12
N GLY A 140 -1.43 13.08 -6.73
CA GLY A 140 -1.81 11.84 -6.09
C GLY A 140 -0.62 11.09 -5.52
N ALA A 141 -0.93 10.00 -4.84
CA ALA A 141 0.03 9.06 -4.27
C ALA A 141 0.21 7.88 -5.23
N MET A 142 1.44 7.66 -5.70
CA MET A 142 1.78 6.58 -6.60
C MET A 142 2.10 5.31 -5.81
N ILE A 143 1.43 4.21 -6.15
CA ILE A 143 1.58 2.91 -5.50
C ILE A 143 2.45 2.00 -6.35
N TYR A 144 3.50 1.44 -5.75
CA TYR A 144 4.38 0.48 -6.41
C TYR A 144 4.47 -0.83 -5.64
N TYR A 145 4.19 -1.93 -6.32
CA TYR A 145 4.35 -3.27 -5.80
C TYR A 145 5.82 -3.67 -5.80
N LEU A 146 6.28 -4.28 -4.70
CA LEU A 146 7.62 -4.86 -4.58
C LEU A 146 7.58 -6.32 -5.02
N LYS A 147 7.99 -6.56 -6.27
CA LYS A 147 8.09 -7.88 -6.86
C LYS A 147 9.48 -8.47 -6.59
N LYS A 148 9.53 -9.60 -5.90
CA LYS A 148 10.78 -10.36 -5.72
C LYS A 148 11.32 -10.81 -7.09
N ARG A 149 12.63 -10.65 -7.32
CA ARG A 149 13.29 -11.18 -8.52
C ARG A 149 13.32 -12.71 -8.53
#